data_AF-A0A3L7YJ42-F1
#
_entry.id   AF-A0A3L7YJ42-F1
#
_cell.length_a   1.000
_cell.length_b   1.000
_cell.length_c   1.000
_cell.angle_alpha   90.00
_cell.angle_beta   90.00
_cell.angle_gamma   90.00
#
_symmetry.space_group_name_H-M   'P 1'
#
loop_
_entity.id
_entity.type
_entity.pdbx_description
1 polymer ?
#
loop_
_entity_poly.entity_id
_entity_poly.type
_entity_poly.pdbx_seq_one_letter_code
_entity_poly.pdbx_strand_id
1 'polypeptide(L)'
;MTTSTMYLLATAAVLVLTVGGGVGLAVLFHLGSQLVLGDGRLPRLVPQRVIVPTEPMAVLRWRREQDEERMAVARRVAAYRSGATVLIVLAALTGFEYVMNLVGISVFGLFVIALVKAAIIVHYFMHVATVFAAGDGH
;
A
#
# COMPACT_ATOMS: atom_id res chain seq x y z
N MET A 1 -23.40 -26.97 -25.48
CA MET A 1 -22.17 -26.72 -24.71
C MET A 1 -21.70 -28.02 -24.11
N THR A 2 -20.49 -28.45 -24.42
CA THR A 2 -19.88 -29.61 -23.77
C THR A 2 -19.37 -29.20 -22.38
N THR A 3 -19.29 -30.15 -21.45
CA THR A 3 -18.81 -29.90 -20.08
C THR A 3 -17.44 -29.21 -20.07
N SER A 4 -16.55 -29.60 -21.00
CA SER A 4 -15.25 -28.98 -21.22
C SER A 4 -15.32 -27.50 -21.61
N THR A 5 -16.24 -27.11 -22.52
CA THR A 5 -16.44 -25.69 -22.88
C THR A 5 -16.99 -24.85 -21.73
N MET A 6 -17.78 -25.46 -20.83
CA MET A 6 -18.32 -24.79 -19.66
C MET A 6 -17.24 -24.52 -18.61
N TYR A 7 -16.35 -25.49 -18.35
CA TYR A 7 -15.20 -25.29 -17.46
C TYR A 7 -14.22 -24.26 -17.99
N LEU A 8 -13.96 -24.25 -19.30
CA LEU A 8 -13.09 -23.27 -19.95
C LEU A 8 -13.61 -21.83 -19.82
N LEU A 9 -14.92 -21.64 -20.01
CA LEU A 9 -15.54 -20.32 -19.83
C LEU A 9 -15.57 -19.88 -18.37
N ALA A 10 -15.84 -20.80 -17.43
CA ALA A 10 -15.80 -20.49 -16.01
C ALA A 10 -14.40 -20.09 -15.55
N THR A 11 -13.36 -20.83 -15.97
CA THR A 11 -11.97 -20.48 -15.65
C THR A 11 -11.53 -19.18 -16.29
N ALA A 12 -11.88 -18.92 -17.56
CA ALA A 12 -11.60 -17.66 -18.22
C ALA A 12 -12.30 -16.48 -17.53
N ALA A 13 -13.57 -16.63 -17.14
CA ALA A 13 -14.33 -15.59 -16.44
C ALA A 13 -13.73 -15.28 -15.07
N VAL A 14 -13.34 -16.31 -14.30
CA VAL A 14 -12.72 -16.10 -13.00
C VAL A 14 -11.32 -15.49 -13.13
N LEU A 15 -10.53 -15.88 -14.15
CA LEU A 15 -9.25 -15.23 -14.46
C LEU A 15 -9.43 -13.74 -14.78
N VAL A 16 -10.40 -13.40 -15.64
CA VAL A 16 -10.68 -12.01 -16.00
C VAL A 16 -11.20 -11.21 -14.80
N LEU A 17 -12.03 -11.81 -13.95
CA LEU A 17 -12.55 -11.15 -12.74
C LEU A 17 -11.50 -11.00 -11.63
N THR A 18 -10.60 -11.96 -11.45
CA THR A 18 -9.57 -11.91 -10.40
C THR A 18 -8.37 -11.06 -10.81
N VAL A 19 -7.87 -11.22 -12.04
CA VAL A 19 -6.77 -10.40 -12.57
C VAL A 19 -7.29 -9.01 -12.90
N GLY A 20 -8.41 -8.90 -13.63
CA GLY A 20 -9.00 -7.61 -13.98
C GLY A 20 -9.59 -6.86 -12.78
N GLY A 21 -10.22 -7.57 -11.84
CA GLY A 21 -10.72 -6.97 -10.60
C GLY A 21 -9.59 -6.61 -9.63
N GLY A 22 -8.58 -7.47 -9.46
CA GLY A 22 -7.44 -7.19 -8.58
C GLY A 22 -6.54 -6.07 -9.11
N VAL A 23 -6.14 -6.14 -10.39
CA VAL A 23 -5.35 -5.09 -11.05
C VAL A 23 -6.18 -3.83 -11.21
N GLY A 24 -7.46 -3.94 -11.57
CA GLY A 24 -8.37 -2.79 -11.69
C GLY A 24 -8.57 -2.07 -10.36
N LEU A 25 -8.77 -2.79 -9.27
CA LEU A 25 -8.89 -2.20 -7.93
C LEU A 25 -7.55 -1.61 -7.46
N ALA A 26 -6.43 -2.28 -7.74
CA ALA A 26 -5.09 -1.77 -7.46
C ALA A 26 -4.79 -0.47 -8.23
N VAL A 27 -5.13 -0.41 -9.52
CA VAL A 27 -4.99 0.77 -10.37
C VAL A 27 -5.95 1.87 -9.93
N LEU A 28 -7.19 1.54 -9.58
CA LEU A 28 -8.16 2.50 -9.05
C LEU A 28 -7.70 3.08 -7.72
N PHE A 29 -7.11 2.25 -6.85
CA PHE A 29 -6.55 2.71 -5.58
C PHE A 29 -5.27 3.52 -5.80
N HIS A 30 -4.43 3.14 -6.76
CA HIS A 30 -3.25 3.90 -7.15
C HIS A 30 -3.63 5.27 -7.73
N LEU A 31 -4.58 5.33 -8.67
CA LEU A 31 -5.11 6.56 -9.24
C LEU A 31 -5.83 7.41 -8.19
N GLY A 32 -6.66 6.80 -7.34
CA GLY A 32 -7.31 7.48 -6.22
C GLY A 32 -6.28 8.06 -5.24
N SER A 33 -5.21 7.31 -4.95
CA SER A 33 -4.10 7.81 -4.15
C SER A 33 -3.36 8.94 -4.84
N GLN A 34 -3.17 8.89 -6.16
CA GLN A 34 -2.57 9.98 -6.94
C GLN A 34 -3.46 11.23 -6.93
N LEU A 35 -4.78 11.08 -6.93
CA LEU A 35 -5.71 12.21 -6.85
C LEU A 35 -5.79 12.81 -5.44
N VAL A 36 -5.69 11.98 -4.41
CA VAL A 36 -5.75 12.42 -3.00
C VAL A 36 -4.40 12.97 -2.52
N LEU A 37 -3.27 12.43 -3.00
CA LEU A 37 -1.92 12.79 -2.56
C LEU A 37 -1.12 13.61 -3.57
N GLY A 38 -1.49 13.59 -4.86
CA GLY A 38 -0.77 14.27 -5.95
C GLY A 38 -0.83 15.78 -5.88
N ASP A 39 -1.81 16.35 -5.18
CA ASP A 39 -1.89 17.81 -5.02
C ASP A 39 -1.18 18.33 -3.77
N GLY A 40 -0.80 17.48 -2.80
CA GLY A 40 -0.25 17.94 -1.51
C GLY A 40 -1.13 18.95 -0.75
N ARG A 41 -2.30 19.27 -1.30
CA ARG A 41 -3.31 20.16 -0.79
C ARG A 41 -4.38 19.28 -0.22
N LEU A 42 -4.21 18.91 1.04
CA LEU A 42 -5.36 18.73 1.91
C LEU A 42 -6.34 19.86 1.56
N PRO A 43 -7.62 19.59 1.22
CA PRO A 43 -8.61 20.65 1.16
C PRO A 43 -8.62 21.26 2.55
N ARG A 44 -7.92 22.40 2.71
CA ARG A 44 -7.89 23.19 3.94
C ARG A 44 -9.30 23.70 4.14
N LEU A 45 -10.12 22.88 4.79
CA LEU A 45 -11.41 23.25 5.38
C LEU A 45 -11.20 24.02 6.68
N VAL A 46 -9.99 24.53 6.94
CA VAL A 46 -9.71 25.38 8.09
C VAL A 46 -9.48 26.81 7.60
N PRO A 47 -10.51 27.68 7.61
CA PRO A 47 -10.27 29.11 7.67
C PRO A 47 -9.84 29.45 9.11
N GLN A 48 -8.64 29.00 9.51
CA GLN A 48 -8.07 29.47 10.76
C GLN A 48 -7.43 30.81 10.46
N ARG A 49 -7.89 31.87 11.13
CA ARG A 49 -7.13 33.11 11.18
C ARG A 49 -5.72 32.75 11.66
N VAL A 50 -4.76 32.79 10.75
CA VAL A 50 -3.34 32.63 11.08
C VAL A 50 -2.97 33.91 11.81
N ILE A 51 -3.05 33.87 13.13
CA ILE A 51 -2.54 34.95 13.97
C ILE A 51 -1.02 34.81 13.91
N VAL A 52 -0.40 35.59 13.04
CA VAL A 52 1.06 35.64 12.93
C VAL A 52 1.57 36.32 14.21
N PRO A 53 2.39 35.65 15.04
CA PRO A 53 2.95 36.28 16.22
C PRO A 53 3.79 37.50 15.82
N THR A 54 3.65 38.62 16.54
CA THR A 54 4.41 39.86 16.26
C THR A 54 5.76 39.90 16.96
N GLU A 55 5.94 39.10 18.02
CA GLU A 55 7.20 39.01 18.75
C GLU A 55 8.21 38.12 18.01
N PRO A 56 9.48 38.54 17.87
CA PRO A 56 10.48 37.83 17.07
C PRO A 56 10.73 36.39 17.55
N MET A 57 10.74 36.16 18.86
CA MET A 57 10.91 34.83 19.44
C MET A 57 9.65 33.95 19.32
N ALA A 58 8.47 34.55 19.24
CA ALA A 58 7.22 33.82 19.00
C ALA A 58 7.12 33.36 17.54
N VAL A 59 7.61 34.17 16.58
CA VAL A 59 7.66 33.81 15.15
C VAL A 59 8.54 32.58 14.92
N LEU A 60 9.69 32.49 15.57
CA LEU A 60 10.61 31.35 15.40
C LEU A 60 10.00 30.05 15.93
N ARG A 61 9.35 30.09 17.11
CA ARG A 61 8.65 28.93 17.68
C ARG A 61 7.52 28.46 16.77
N TRP A 62 6.69 29.40 16.32
CA TRP A 62 5.61 29.13 15.39
C TRP A 62 6.10 28.51 14.07
N ARG A 63 7.23 28.99 13.52
CA ARG A 63 7.85 28.37 12.32
C ARG A 63 8.32 26.95 12.57
N ARG A 64 8.97 26.70 13.71
CA ARG A 64 9.44 25.36 14.09
C ARG A 64 8.28 24.37 14.21
N GLU A 65 7.20 24.77 14.88
CA GLU A 65 5.99 23.95 15.02
C GLU A 65 5.38 23.62 13.65
N GLN A 66 5.28 24.62 12.77
CA GLN A 66 4.79 24.42 11.39
C GLN A 66 5.70 23.50 10.57
N ASP A 67 7.02 23.61 10.70
CA ASP A 67 7.97 22.75 9.99
C ASP A 67 7.90 21.32 10.51
N GLU A 68 7.76 21.12 11.83
CA GLU A 68 7.56 19.80 12.45
C GLU A 68 6.25 19.14 11.98
N GLU A 69 5.15 19.90 11.92
CA GLU A 69 3.87 19.43 11.37
C GLU A 69 3.98 19.04 9.90
N ARG A 70 4.59 19.90 9.07
CA ARG A 70 4.81 19.62 7.64
C ARG A 70 5.65 18.37 7.43
N MET A 71 6.72 18.20 8.20
CA MET A 71 7.56 17.01 8.14
C MET A 71 6.82 15.75 8.62
N ALA A 72 5.98 15.84 9.65
CA ALA A 72 5.17 14.73 10.11
C ALA A 72 4.14 14.30 9.06
N VAL A 73 3.48 15.24 8.39
CA VAL A 73 2.56 14.95 7.28
C VAL A 73 3.31 14.32 6.10
N ALA A 74 4.45 14.89 5.70
CA ALA A 74 5.26 14.33 4.61
C ALA A 74 5.72 12.89 4.90
N ARG A 75 6.13 12.58 6.13
CA ARG A 75 6.48 11.22 6.57
C ARG A 75 5.30 10.24 6.44
N ARG A 76 4.11 10.65 6.88
CA ARG A 76 2.89 9.82 6.78
C ARG A 76 2.51 9.56 5.32
N VAL A 77 2.57 10.59 4.48
CA VAL A 77 2.31 10.50 3.03
C VAL A 77 3.29 9.55 2.35
N ALA A 78 4.58 9.64 2.66
CA ALA A 78 5.60 8.75 2.12
C ALA A 78 5.38 7.29 2.55
N ALA A 79 5.06 7.05 3.82
CA ALA A 79 4.74 5.72 4.33
C ALA A 79 3.50 5.11 3.64
N TYR A 80 2.46 5.92 3.43
CA TYR A 80 1.23 5.48 2.76
C TYR A 80 1.48 5.07 1.30
N ARG A 81 2.30 5.83 0.57
CA ARG A 81 2.69 5.52 -0.81
C ARG A 81 3.53 4.24 -0.91
N SER A 82 4.39 4.00 0.07
CA SER A 82 5.16 2.74 0.17
C SER A 82 4.22 1.55 0.39
N GLY A 83 3.33 1.62 1.38
CA GLY A 83 2.35 0.56 1.68
C GLY A 83 1.41 0.25 0.52
N ALA A 84 0.94 1.28 -0.21
CA ALA A 84 0.10 1.09 -1.39
C ALA A 84 0.81 0.30 -2.50
N THR A 85 2.08 0.62 -2.79
CA THR A 85 2.87 -0.12 -3.79
C THR A 85 3.00 -1.60 -3.41
N VAL A 86 3.29 -1.89 -2.13
CA VAL A 86 3.45 -3.27 -1.65
C VAL A 86 2.12 -4.04 -1.70
N LEU A 87 0.99 -3.40 -1.38
CA LEU A 87 -0.33 -4.01 -1.55
C LEU A 87 -0.62 -4.41 -3.00
N ILE A 88 -0.23 -3.58 -3.97
CA ILE A 88 -0.38 -3.89 -5.40
C ILE A 88 0.44 -5.13 -5.77
N VAL A 89 1.69 -5.21 -5.30
CA VAL A 89 2.57 -6.37 -5.51
C VAL A 89 1.97 -7.64 -4.89
N LEU A 90 1.47 -7.56 -3.66
CA LEU A 90 0.82 -8.68 -2.97
C LEU A 90 -0.46 -9.14 -3.68
N ALA A 91 -1.26 -8.21 -4.20
CA ALA A 91 -2.44 -8.50 -4.99
C ALA A 91 -2.09 -9.22 -6.30
N ALA A 92 -1.07 -8.73 -7.01
CA ALA A 92 -0.56 -9.38 -8.22
C ALA A 92 -0.03 -10.79 -7.94
N LEU A 93 0.73 -10.98 -6.86
CA LEU A 93 1.25 -12.28 -6.45
C LEU A 93 0.12 -13.26 -6.09
N THR A 94 -0.97 -12.77 -5.48
CA THR A 94 -2.15 -13.57 -5.16
C THR A 94 -2.93 -13.97 -6.43
N GLY A 95 -3.03 -13.06 -7.41
CA GLY A 95 -3.57 -13.41 -8.72
C GLY A 95 -2.74 -14.49 -9.41
N PHE A 96 -1.41 -14.35 -9.39
CA PHE A 96 -0.49 -15.33 -9.95
C PHE A 96 -0.62 -16.71 -9.27
N GLU A 97 -0.68 -16.75 -7.94
CA GLU A 97 -0.92 -17.96 -7.14
C GLU A 97 -2.20 -18.68 -7.56
N TYR A 98 -3.28 -17.91 -7.76
CA TYR A 98 -4.56 -18.44 -8.21
C TYR A 98 -4.45 -19.09 -9.60
N VAL A 99 -3.75 -18.44 -10.55
CA VAL A 99 -3.50 -19.03 -11.88
C VAL A 99 -2.67 -20.30 -11.78
N MET A 100 -1.62 -20.30 -10.98
CA MET A 100 -0.75 -21.47 -10.76
C MET A 100 -1.54 -22.66 -10.20
N ASN A 101 -2.44 -22.41 -9.26
CA ASN A 101 -3.33 -23.44 -8.73
C ASN A 101 -4.25 -24.02 -9.81
N LEU A 102 -4.75 -23.20 -10.74
CA LEU A 102 -5.58 -23.67 -11.87
C LEU A 102 -4.82 -24.56 -12.86
N VAL A 103 -3.51 -24.33 -13.06
CA VAL A 103 -2.66 -25.17 -13.92
C VAL A 103 -2.21 -26.45 -13.19
N GLY A 104 -2.66 -26.67 -11.96
CA GLY A 104 -2.38 -27.89 -11.20
C GLY A 104 -0.98 -27.92 -10.58
N ILE A 105 -0.39 -26.75 -10.31
CA ILE A 105 0.86 -26.66 -9.55
C ILE A 105 0.66 -27.34 -8.19
N SER A 106 1.69 -28.08 -7.77
CA SER A 106 1.64 -28.82 -6.52
C SER A 106 1.45 -27.89 -5.32
N VAL A 107 0.83 -28.41 -4.25
CA VAL A 107 0.67 -27.70 -2.96
C VAL A 107 2.01 -27.16 -2.45
N PHE A 108 3.10 -27.88 -2.71
CA PHE A 108 4.45 -27.43 -2.39
C PHE A 108 4.84 -26.13 -3.13
N GLY A 109 4.52 -26.02 -4.42
CA GLY A 109 4.76 -24.80 -5.19
C GLY A 109 3.96 -23.60 -4.67
N LEU A 110 2.70 -23.80 -4.28
CA LEU A 110 1.87 -22.76 -3.67
C LEU A 110 2.38 -22.35 -2.29
N PHE A 111 2.89 -23.32 -1.51
CA PHE A 111 3.51 -23.05 -0.22
C PHE A 111 4.74 -22.14 -0.33
N VAL A 112 5.59 -22.35 -1.33
CA VAL A 112 6.73 -21.45 -1.59
C VAL A 112 6.26 -20.03 -1.92
N ILE A 113 5.21 -19.87 -2.72
CA ILE A 113 4.63 -18.55 -3.03
C ILE A 113 4.09 -17.87 -1.77
N ALA A 114 3.45 -18.64 -0.88
CA ALA A 114 2.98 -18.15 0.42
C ALA A 114 4.14 -17.67 1.32
N LEU A 115 5.29 -18.36 1.32
CA LEU A 115 6.49 -17.91 2.04
C LEU A 115 7.04 -16.59 1.49
N VAL A 116 7.10 -16.43 0.17
CA VAL A 116 7.52 -15.17 -0.46
C VAL A 116 6.58 -14.03 -0.04
N LYS A 117 5.27 -14.28 -0.03
CA LYS A 117 4.26 -13.31 0.43
C LYS A 117 4.49 -12.91 1.89
N ALA A 118 4.72 -13.88 2.77
CA ALA A 118 5.00 -13.65 4.18
C ALA A 118 6.28 -12.82 4.37
N ALA A 119 7.35 -13.12 3.63
CA ALA A 119 8.60 -12.36 3.68
C ALA A 119 8.41 -10.89 3.28
N ILE A 120 7.63 -10.62 2.22
CA ILE A 120 7.29 -9.25 1.80
C ILE A 120 6.49 -8.53 2.90
N ILE A 121 5.49 -9.20 3.49
CA ILE A 121 4.68 -8.59 4.55
C ILE A 121 5.53 -8.27 5.78
N VAL A 122 6.39 -9.19 6.20
CA VAL A 122 7.27 -8.99 7.35
C VAL A 122 8.29 -7.88 7.08
N HIS A 123 8.85 -7.78 5.88
CA HIS A 123 9.83 -6.75 5.56
C HIS A 123 9.22 -5.34 5.48
N TYR A 124 8.04 -5.20 4.88
CA TYR A 124 7.45 -3.89 4.57
C TYR A 124 6.39 -3.41 5.56
N PHE A 125 5.60 -4.30 6.14
CA PHE A 125 4.50 -3.93 7.05
C PHE A 125 4.82 -4.21 8.51
N MET A 126 5.59 -5.26 8.79
CA MET A 126 6.05 -5.48 10.15
C MET A 126 7.37 -4.73 10.36
N HIS A 127 7.40 -3.76 11.26
CA HIS A 127 8.65 -3.15 11.71
C HIS A 127 9.49 -4.12 12.58
N VAL A 128 9.55 -5.39 12.22
CA VAL A 128 10.33 -6.41 12.94
C VAL A 128 11.82 -6.03 12.94
N ALA A 129 12.30 -5.35 11.91
CA ALA A 129 13.65 -4.76 11.89
C ALA A 129 13.88 -3.74 13.02
N THR A 130 12.87 -2.96 13.44
CA THR A 130 13.04 -2.00 14.54
C THR A 130 12.92 -2.65 15.92
N VAL A 131 12.19 -3.77 16.03
CA VAL A 131 12.08 -4.53 17.29
C VAL A 131 13.37 -5.30 17.59
N PHE A 132 14.04 -5.86 16.58
CA PHE A 132 15.35 -6.48 16.75
C PHE A 132 16.48 -5.48 16.94
N ALA A 133 16.41 -4.29 16.31
CA ALA A 133 17.37 -3.21 16.56
C ALA A 133 17.28 -2.59 17.97
N ALA A 134 16.11 -2.69 18.63
CA ALA A 134 15.93 -2.24 20.01
C ALA A 134 16.39 -3.28 21.05
N GLY A 135 16.70 -4.51 20.65
CA GLY A 135 17.09 -5.62 21.53
C GLY A 135 18.60 -5.84 21.70
N ASP A 136 19.44 -5.28 20.81
CA ASP A 136 20.90 -5.39 20.85
C ASP A 136 21.54 -4.28 21.70
N GLY A 137 21.01 -4.10 22.91
CA GLY A 137 21.55 -3.24 23.96
C GLY A 137 21.77 -4.04 25.24
N HIS A 138 22.72 -4.97 25.22
CA HIS A 138 23.31 -5.57 26.41
C HIS A 138 24.83 -5.46 26.34
#